data_AF-A0A0L6WPK5-F1
#
_entry.id   AF-A0A0L6WPK5-F1
#
_cell.length_a   1.000
_cell.length_b   1.000
_cell.length_c   1.000
_cell.angle_alpha   90.00
_cell.angle_beta   90.00
_cell.angle_gamma   90.00
#
_symmetry.space_group_name_H-M   'P 1'
#
loop_
_entity.id
_entity.type
_entity.pdbx_description
1 polymer ?
#
loop_
_entity_poly.entity_id
_entity_poly.type
_entity_poly.pdbx_seq_one_letter_code
_entity_poly.pdbx_strand_id
1 'polypeptide(L)'
;DIVLHLHGGQLKQISHLHPYYTSLHYTIIFPTGQPGFHTNICSHFGPQNQQRSAKVTQIAYYAYRLQQRTLEFNAPLLWSGRLFQQYVVDAWASTEQNKLNWIRHNQKKIRAEVYQGVVDAAAGDEQVTPQSCRVILPSSHTGSDRQMQQLFQDSMAICRNFGKPDLFLTMTANPKWSEIEEALLKEPAVNGKKQTAADRPDIVARVFELKKNAVVKEIKEGLFGSCVAYVHTIEFQKKGLPHMHILIFFHCYHRIKDAPDVGSIVSAQIPDPVTQPQLYQVLALFES
;
A
#
# COMPACT_ATOMS: atom_id res chain seq x y z
N ASP A 1 20.98 7.83 6.77
CA ASP A 1 21.87 8.98 6.48
C ASP A 1 23.19 8.51 5.92
N ILE A 2 23.65 9.13 4.83
CA ILE A 2 24.97 8.87 4.25
C ILE A 2 25.95 9.84 4.91
N VAL A 3 27.04 9.32 5.49
CA VAL A 3 28.12 10.13 6.06
C VAL A 3 29.31 10.05 5.12
N LEU A 4 29.68 11.19 4.53
CA LEU A 4 30.89 11.30 3.71
C LEU A 4 32.09 11.59 4.60
N HIS A 5 33.17 10.85 4.39
CA HIS A 5 34.47 11.15 4.97
C HIS A 5 35.36 11.77 3.89
N LEU A 6 35.65 13.06 4.03
CA LEU A 6 36.58 13.74 3.12
C LEU A 6 38.02 13.42 3.54
N HIS A 7 38.92 13.21 2.56
CA HIS A 7 40.36 13.14 2.81
C HIS A 7 40.82 14.51 3.35
N GLY A 8 40.83 14.66 4.69
CA GLY A 8 40.96 15.94 5.38
C GLY A 8 40.18 16.04 6.71
N GLY A 9 39.34 15.04 7.05
CA GLY A 9 38.92 14.77 8.43
C GLY A 9 37.57 15.36 8.88
N GLN A 10 36.78 15.96 7.99
CA GLN A 10 35.42 16.37 8.33
C GLN A 10 34.39 15.35 7.82
N LEU A 11 33.51 14.92 8.73
CA LEU A 11 32.33 14.13 8.41
C LEU A 11 31.23 15.06 7.90
N LYS A 12 30.71 14.77 6.71
CA LYS A 12 29.57 15.51 6.14
C LYS A 12 28.37 14.57 6.03
N GLN A 13 27.33 14.85 6.79
CA GLN A 13 26.06 14.13 6.69
C GLN A 13 25.26 14.64 5.48
N ILE A 14 24.83 13.72 4.63
CA ILE A 14 23.94 14.01 3.51
C ILE A 14 22.52 13.64 3.92
N SER A 15 21.64 14.64 3.91
CA SER A 15 20.20 14.43 4.11
C SER A 15 19.61 13.58 2.99
N HIS A 16 18.61 12.75 3.33
CA HIS A 16 17.78 12.02 2.37
C HIS A 16 17.02 12.93 1.36
N LEU A 17 16.97 14.24 1.61
CA LEU A 17 16.43 15.25 0.70
C LEU A 17 17.45 15.84 -0.28
N HIS A 18 18.72 15.46 -0.16
CA HIS A 18 19.76 15.95 -1.04
C HIS A 18 19.63 15.33 -2.45
N PRO A 19 19.75 16.11 -3.54
CA PRO A 19 19.58 15.60 -4.91
C PRO A 19 20.43 14.35 -5.20
N TYR A 20 21.67 14.30 -4.70
CA TYR A 20 22.57 13.17 -4.95
C TYR A 20 22.48 12.03 -3.93
N TYR A 21 21.56 12.08 -2.96
CA TYR A 21 21.45 11.03 -1.93
C TYR A 21 21.23 9.65 -2.55
N THR A 22 20.27 9.56 -3.47
CA THR A 22 19.93 8.30 -4.14
C THR A 22 21.03 7.82 -5.08
N SER A 23 21.63 8.71 -5.88
CA SER A 23 22.66 8.31 -6.84
C SER A 23 23.96 7.90 -6.16
N LEU A 24 24.29 8.48 -5.00
CA LEU A 24 25.44 8.06 -4.19
C LEU A 24 25.24 6.70 -3.53
N HIS A 25 24.00 6.33 -3.19
CA HIS A 25 23.71 5.02 -2.61
C HIS A 25 23.58 3.92 -3.67
N TYR A 26 23.02 4.25 -4.84
CA TYR A 26 22.71 3.33 -5.93
C TYR A 26 23.55 3.62 -7.17
N THR A 27 24.88 3.66 -7.03
CA THR A 27 25.80 4.04 -8.11
C THR A 27 25.71 3.13 -9.34
N ILE A 28 25.43 1.84 -9.15
CA ILE A 28 25.23 0.87 -10.26
C ILE A 28 23.97 1.19 -11.06
N ILE A 29 22.91 1.66 -10.39
CA ILE A 29 21.65 2.05 -11.05
C ILE A 29 21.78 3.41 -11.73
N PHE A 30 22.55 4.32 -11.14
CA PHE A 30 22.74 5.70 -11.59
C PHE A 30 24.22 6.01 -11.90
N PRO A 31 24.83 5.36 -12.90
CA PRO A 31 26.27 5.49 -13.17
C PRO A 31 26.67 6.91 -13.59
N THR A 32 25.74 7.67 -14.17
CA THR A 32 25.95 9.08 -14.57
C THR A 32 25.67 10.08 -13.44
N GLY A 33 25.33 9.61 -12.24
CA GLY A 33 25.10 10.49 -11.07
C GLY A 33 23.87 11.39 -11.20
N GLN A 34 22.86 10.96 -11.97
CA GLN A 34 21.64 11.74 -12.18
C GLN A 34 20.99 12.17 -10.84
N PRO A 35 20.50 13.42 -10.73
CA PRO A 35 19.81 13.87 -9.54
C PRO A 35 18.58 13.01 -9.20
N GLY A 36 18.51 12.61 -7.93
CA GLY A 36 17.35 12.02 -7.29
C GLY A 36 16.34 13.07 -6.83
N PHE A 37 15.48 12.67 -5.87
CA PHE A 37 14.47 13.59 -5.32
C PHE A 37 15.11 14.75 -4.55
N HIS A 38 14.55 15.94 -4.71
CA HIS A 38 14.80 17.09 -3.83
C HIS A 38 13.58 18.03 -3.82
N THR A 39 13.49 18.89 -2.81
CA THR A 39 12.30 19.74 -2.54
C THR A 39 12.11 20.91 -3.50
N ASN A 40 12.98 21.08 -4.50
CA ASN A 40 12.92 22.19 -5.46
C ASN A 40 12.50 21.74 -6.87
N ILE A 41 12.05 20.49 -7.03
CA ILE A 41 11.50 20.01 -8.29
C ILE A 41 10.14 20.68 -8.52
N CYS A 42 10.06 21.50 -9.57
CA CYS A 42 8.81 22.13 -10.00
C CYS A 42 7.88 21.07 -10.63
N SER A 43 6.59 21.16 -10.35
CA SER A 43 5.60 20.37 -11.07
C SER A 43 5.21 21.08 -12.37
N HIS A 44 4.79 20.29 -13.36
CA HIS A 44 4.24 20.79 -14.61
C HIS A 44 2.73 20.60 -14.66
N PHE A 45 2.06 21.41 -15.49
CA PHE A 45 0.63 21.25 -15.75
C PHE A 45 0.36 19.87 -16.40
N GLY A 46 -0.66 19.18 -15.91
CA GLY A 46 -1.12 17.94 -16.50
C GLY A 46 -1.87 18.16 -17.82
N PRO A 47 -2.29 17.07 -18.51
CA PRO A 47 -2.99 17.14 -19.80
C PRO A 47 -4.27 17.98 -19.82
N GLN A 48 -4.91 18.16 -18.65
CA GLN A 48 -6.12 18.98 -18.47
C GLN A 48 -5.81 20.38 -17.92
N ASN A 49 -4.58 20.86 -18.05
CA ASN A 49 -4.09 22.11 -17.48
C ASN A 49 -4.28 22.23 -15.96
N GLN A 50 -4.28 21.08 -15.27
CA GLN A 50 -4.41 21.01 -13.82
C GLN A 50 -3.04 20.91 -13.15
N GLN A 51 -2.84 21.66 -12.07
CA GLN A 51 -1.66 21.60 -11.23
C GLN A 51 -2.07 21.44 -9.76
N ARG A 52 -1.73 20.31 -9.15
CA ARG A 52 -2.11 20.02 -7.75
C ARG A 52 -1.29 20.81 -6.71
N SER A 53 -0.05 21.14 -7.06
CA SER A 53 0.93 21.83 -6.19
C SER A 53 2.02 22.41 -7.08
N ALA A 54 2.63 23.53 -6.72
CA ALA A 54 3.76 24.12 -7.46
C ALA A 54 5.01 23.21 -7.48
N LYS A 55 5.15 22.32 -6.48
CA LYS A 55 6.31 21.43 -6.31
C LYS A 55 5.89 19.97 -6.33
N VAL A 56 6.76 19.11 -6.87
CA VAL A 56 6.57 17.66 -6.88
C VAL A 56 6.76 17.10 -5.46
N THR A 57 5.79 16.32 -4.98
CA THR A 57 5.92 15.63 -3.69
C THR A 57 6.83 14.42 -3.84
N GLN A 58 7.48 13.99 -2.75
CA GLN A 58 8.37 12.84 -2.78
C GLN A 58 7.66 11.55 -3.20
N ILE A 59 6.41 11.35 -2.75
CA ILE A 59 5.57 10.23 -3.17
C ILE A 59 5.32 10.27 -4.68
N ALA A 60 4.97 11.44 -5.23
CA ALA A 60 4.73 11.58 -6.66
C ALA A 60 6.01 11.33 -7.48
N TYR A 61 7.16 11.79 -6.98
CA TYR A 61 8.46 11.52 -7.60
C TYR A 61 8.76 10.02 -7.67
N TYR A 62 8.65 9.29 -6.55
CA TYR A 62 8.94 7.85 -6.57
C TYR A 62 7.88 7.07 -7.35
N ALA A 63 6.60 7.40 -7.24
CA ALA A 63 5.55 6.79 -8.07
C ALA A 63 5.84 6.96 -9.57
N TYR A 64 6.33 8.14 -9.97
CA TYR A 64 6.79 8.41 -11.33
C TYR A 64 7.97 7.51 -11.74
N ARG A 65 8.97 7.32 -10.86
CA ARG A 65 10.17 6.50 -11.14
C ARG A 65 9.87 5.00 -11.22
N LEU A 66 8.92 4.51 -10.43
CA LEU A 66 8.52 3.09 -10.43
C LEU A 66 7.65 2.72 -11.64
N GLN A 67 7.08 3.70 -12.33
CA GLN A 67 6.28 3.45 -13.52
C GLN A 67 7.18 3.04 -14.69
N GLN A 68 6.81 1.95 -15.35
CA GLN A 68 7.40 1.57 -16.64
C GLN A 68 7.00 2.62 -17.69
N ARG A 69 8.02 3.26 -18.27
CA ARG A 69 7.89 4.21 -19.38
C ARG A 69 8.80 3.72 -20.50
N THR A 70 9.21 4.58 -21.42
CA THR A 70 10.21 4.23 -22.43
C THR A 70 11.43 3.57 -21.77
N LEU A 71 11.88 2.45 -22.35
CA LEU A 71 12.86 1.55 -21.75
C LEU A 71 14.15 2.28 -21.33
N GLU A 72 14.59 3.27 -22.09
CA GLU A 72 15.93 3.85 -21.92
C GLU A 72 16.18 4.57 -20.58
N PHE A 73 15.17 5.23 -19.98
CA PHE A 73 15.42 6.05 -18.77
C PHE A 73 15.27 5.29 -17.45
N ASN A 74 14.35 4.33 -17.37
CA ASN A 74 14.06 3.58 -16.14
C ASN A 74 14.48 2.10 -16.20
N ALA A 75 14.90 1.56 -17.36
CA ALA A 75 15.28 0.15 -17.46
C ALA A 75 16.34 -0.28 -16.44
N PRO A 76 17.42 0.48 -16.17
CA PRO A 76 18.42 0.07 -15.19
C PRO A 76 17.80 -0.13 -13.80
N LEU A 77 16.91 0.78 -13.38
CA LEU A 77 16.20 0.70 -12.10
C LEU A 77 15.27 -0.53 -12.07
N LEU A 78 14.46 -0.72 -13.10
CA LEU A 78 13.43 -1.77 -13.10
C LEU A 78 14.03 -3.18 -13.25
N TRP A 79 15.20 -3.34 -13.88
CA TRP A 79 15.90 -4.62 -14.03
C TRP A 79 16.81 -4.96 -12.84
N SER A 80 16.90 -4.10 -11.83
CA SER A 80 17.84 -4.26 -10.71
C SER A 80 17.44 -5.32 -9.66
N GLY A 81 16.30 -6.02 -9.82
CA GLY A 81 15.89 -7.15 -8.98
C GLY A 81 15.90 -6.84 -7.47
N ARG A 82 16.73 -7.54 -6.68
CA ARG A 82 16.87 -7.27 -5.24
C ARG A 82 17.29 -5.83 -4.92
N LEU A 83 18.13 -5.22 -5.76
CA LEU A 83 18.55 -3.83 -5.57
C LEU A 83 17.40 -2.86 -5.86
N PHE A 84 16.48 -3.22 -6.77
CA PHE A 84 15.22 -2.50 -6.94
C PHE A 84 14.33 -2.60 -5.69
N GLN A 85 14.21 -3.78 -5.08
CA GLN A 85 13.44 -3.94 -3.83
C GLN A 85 14.01 -3.04 -2.72
N GLN A 86 15.33 -3.01 -2.55
CA GLN A 86 15.99 -2.12 -1.59
C GLN A 86 15.69 -0.65 -1.90
N TYR A 87 15.79 -0.26 -3.18
CA TYR A 87 15.45 1.10 -3.62
C TYR A 87 14.03 1.51 -3.24
N VAL A 88 13.06 0.62 -3.43
CA VAL A 88 11.65 0.87 -3.07
C VAL A 88 11.50 1.05 -1.56
N VAL A 89 12.15 0.22 -0.76
CA VAL A 89 12.12 0.31 0.72
C VAL A 89 12.75 1.63 1.18
N ASP A 90 13.89 2.02 0.62
CA ASP A 90 14.56 3.28 0.95
C ASP A 90 13.74 4.51 0.53
N ALA A 91 13.09 4.44 -0.62
CA ALA A 91 12.16 5.47 -1.09
C ALA A 91 10.98 5.65 -0.13
N TRP A 92 10.41 4.54 0.34
CA TRP A 92 9.35 4.54 1.35
C TRP A 92 9.86 5.11 2.69
N ALA A 93 11.00 4.63 3.19
CA ALA A 93 11.59 5.09 4.45
C ALA A 93 11.92 6.59 4.41
N SER A 94 12.45 7.09 3.28
CA SER A 94 12.75 8.51 3.08
C SER A 94 11.48 9.37 3.08
N THR A 95 10.41 8.86 2.48
CA THR A 95 9.08 9.49 2.50
C THR A 95 8.51 9.52 3.92
N GLU A 96 8.63 8.41 4.64
CA GLU A 96 8.10 8.27 5.99
C GLU A 96 8.86 9.17 6.97
N GLN A 97 10.18 9.23 6.86
CA GLN A 97 11.01 10.16 7.61
C GLN A 97 10.57 11.62 7.39
N ASN A 98 10.21 12.00 6.16
CA ASN A 98 9.72 13.35 5.88
C ASN A 98 8.37 13.65 6.54
N LYS A 99 7.43 12.70 6.51
CA LYS A 99 6.15 12.83 7.22
C LYS A 99 6.37 12.95 8.73
N LEU A 100 7.21 12.08 9.30
CA LEU A 100 7.53 12.10 10.73
C LEU A 100 8.24 13.39 11.15
N ASN A 101 9.15 13.90 10.32
CA ASN A 101 9.78 15.19 10.55
C ASN A 101 8.73 16.30 10.55
N TRP A 102 7.79 16.30 9.59
CA TRP A 102 6.70 17.29 9.61
C TRP A 102 5.87 17.19 10.89
N ILE A 103 5.47 15.98 11.32
CA ILE A 103 4.72 15.75 12.56
C ILE A 103 5.50 16.27 13.77
N ARG A 104 6.80 15.99 13.86
CA ARG A 104 7.68 16.44 14.94
C ARG A 104 7.74 17.97 15.04
N HIS A 105 7.82 18.67 13.91
CA HIS A 105 7.91 20.13 13.90
C HIS A 105 6.55 20.84 14.02
N ASN A 106 5.43 20.13 13.79
CA ASN A 106 4.07 20.69 13.84
C ASN A 106 3.25 20.24 15.05
N GLN A 107 3.92 19.80 16.14
CA GLN A 107 3.26 19.29 17.34
C GLN A 107 2.27 20.27 17.99
N LYS A 108 2.51 21.58 17.94
CA LYS A 108 1.57 22.58 18.47
C LYS A 108 0.21 22.52 17.78
N LYS A 109 0.21 22.36 16.46
CA LYS A 109 -1.02 22.24 15.65
C LYS A 109 -1.75 20.94 15.94
N ILE A 110 -1.01 19.83 15.98
CA ILE A 110 -1.57 18.50 16.23
C ILE A 110 -2.17 18.43 17.63
N ARG A 111 -1.51 18.99 18.64
CA ARG A 111 -2.04 19.04 20.01
C ARG A 111 -3.33 19.85 20.10
N ALA A 112 -3.43 20.98 19.38
CA ALA A 112 -4.65 21.78 19.37
C ALA A 112 -5.86 21.02 18.79
N GLU A 113 -5.66 20.30 17.68
CA GLU A 113 -6.69 19.42 17.09
C GLU A 113 -7.12 18.32 18.07
N VAL A 114 -6.16 17.77 18.81
CA VAL A 114 -6.38 16.70 19.79
C VAL A 114 -7.20 17.19 20.98
N TYR A 115 -6.87 18.34 21.57
CA TYR A 115 -7.64 18.88 22.71
C TYR A 115 -9.08 19.25 22.32
N GLN A 116 -9.35 19.46 21.04
CA GLN A 116 -10.69 19.70 20.52
C GLN A 116 -11.48 18.39 20.33
N GLY A 117 -10.79 17.25 20.20
CA GLY A 117 -11.37 15.91 20.27
C GLY A 117 -11.54 15.47 21.73
N VAL A 118 -12.78 15.42 22.20
CA VAL A 118 -13.20 15.06 23.59
C VAL A 118 -12.60 13.73 24.13
N VAL A 119 -12.03 12.90 23.26
CA VAL A 119 -11.48 11.56 23.57
C VAL A 119 -10.25 11.61 24.48
N ASP A 120 -9.38 12.63 24.38
CA ASP A 120 -8.09 12.63 25.09
C ASP A 120 -8.16 13.23 26.51
N ALA A 121 -9.25 13.91 26.88
CA ALA A 121 -9.47 14.31 28.27
C ALA A 121 -9.76 13.11 29.19
N ALA A 122 -10.19 11.97 28.63
CA ALA A 122 -10.50 10.76 29.37
C ALA A 122 -9.30 9.81 29.55
N ALA A 123 -8.24 9.95 28.75
CA ALA A 123 -7.08 9.07 28.77
C ALA A 123 -5.93 9.63 29.61
N GLY A 124 -6.19 9.81 30.91
CA GLY A 124 -5.15 9.89 31.95
C GLY A 124 -4.31 11.17 32.00
N ASP A 125 -4.56 12.00 33.00
CA ASP A 125 -3.64 13.02 33.51
C ASP A 125 -2.38 12.34 34.12
N GLU A 126 -1.42 11.96 33.29
CA GLU A 126 -0.03 11.90 33.74
C GLU A 126 0.63 13.23 33.41
N GLN A 127 1.03 13.95 34.46
CA GLN A 127 1.69 15.26 34.35
C GLN A 127 2.82 15.20 33.31
N VAL A 128 2.61 15.90 32.19
CA VAL A 128 3.59 16.01 31.12
C VAL A 128 4.76 16.85 31.63
N THR A 129 5.80 16.20 32.14
CA THR A 129 7.07 16.86 32.46
C THR A 129 7.71 17.40 31.16
N PRO A 130 8.24 18.63 31.13
CA PRO A 130 8.82 19.25 29.93
C PRO A 130 10.01 18.47 29.32
N GLN A 131 10.65 17.59 30.10
CA GLN A 131 11.80 16.79 29.65
C GLN A 131 11.45 15.51 28.87
N SER A 132 10.18 15.06 28.82
CA SER A 132 9.79 13.97 27.92
C SER A 132 9.15 14.57 26.66
N CYS A 133 9.95 14.76 25.62
CA CYS A 133 9.46 15.22 24.31
C CYS A 133 8.62 14.12 23.62
N ARG A 134 7.45 13.78 24.18
CA ARG A 134 6.52 12.83 23.59
C ARG A 134 5.94 13.45 22.32
N VAL A 135 6.43 12.99 21.16
CA VAL A 135 5.88 13.33 19.85
C VAL A 135 4.59 12.55 19.70
N ILE A 136 3.50 13.27 19.50
CA ILE A 136 2.17 12.69 19.30
C ILE A 136 2.00 12.42 17.80
N LEU A 137 1.67 11.16 17.47
CA LEU A 137 1.25 10.77 16.13
C LEU A 137 -0.27 10.95 15.99
N PRO A 138 -0.76 11.67 14.98
CA PRO A 138 -2.20 11.82 14.73
C PRO A 138 -2.81 10.54 14.15
N SER A 139 -4.14 10.36 14.24
CA SER A 139 -4.82 9.20 13.64
C SER A 139 -4.76 9.17 12.11
N SER A 140 -4.46 10.31 11.48
CA SER A 140 -4.16 10.39 10.04
C SER A 140 -2.82 9.75 9.64
N HIS A 141 -1.95 9.43 10.61
CA HIS A 141 -0.69 8.74 10.36
C HIS A 141 -0.88 7.22 10.39
N THR A 142 -0.58 6.58 9.26
CA THR A 142 -0.72 5.13 9.12
C THR A 142 0.16 4.37 10.11
N GLY A 143 -0.42 3.41 10.84
CA GLY A 143 0.27 2.60 11.84
C GLY A 143 0.45 3.26 13.21
N SER A 144 -0.08 4.47 13.42
CA SER A 144 -0.09 5.08 14.75
C SER A 144 -1.09 4.39 15.69
N ASP A 145 -0.80 4.38 16.99
CA ASP A 145 -1.72 3.84 18.02
C ASP A 145 -3.13 4.43 17.90
N ARG A 146 -3.21 5.73 17.61
CA ARG A 146 -4.49 6.44 17.45
C ARG A 146 -5.24 6.03 16.20
N GLN A 147 -4.53 5.81 15.07
CA GLN A 147 -5.19 5.27 13.89
C GLN A 147 -5.75 3.88 14.19
N MET A 148 -4.96 3.02 14.84
CA MET A 148 -5.37 1.67 15.17
C MET A 148 -6.57 1.66 16.12
N GLN A 149 -6.58 2.52 17.14
CA GLN A 149 -7.71 2.72 18.03
C GLN A 149 -8.94 3.23 17.29
N GLN A 150 -8.79 4.23 16.40
CA GLN A 150 -9.90 4.76 15.62
C GLN A 150 -10.51 3.68 14.71
N LEU A 151 -9.70 2.94 13.95
CA LEU A 151 -10.16 1.84 13.10
C LEU A 151 -10.89 0.76 13.90
N PHE A 152 -10.40 0.44 15.10
CA PHE A 152 -11.07 -0.50 16.00
C PHE A 152 -12.43 0.03 16.47
N GLN A 153 -12.49 1.27 16.95
CA GLN A 153 -13.74 1.89 17.40
C GLN A 153 -14.76 2.00 16.27
N ASP A 154 -14.35 2.40 15.08
CA ASP A 154 -15.20 2.46 13.88
C ASP A 154 -15.76 1.08 13.54
N SER A 155 -14.91 0.03 13.58
CA SER A 155 -15.34 -1.36 13.35
C SER A 155 -16.33 -1.84 14.41
N MET A 156 -16.09 -1.53 15.69
CA MET A 156 -17.01 -1.86 16.79
C MET A 156 -18.33 -1.10 16.68
N ALA A 157 -18.31 0.16 16.22
CA ALA A 157 -19.52 0.94 15.97
C ALA A 157 -20.37 0.33 14.84
N ILE A 158 -19.72 -0.13 13.76
CA ILE A 158 -20.38 -0.86 12.67
C ILE A 158 -21.02 -2.15 13.21
N CYS A 159 -20.27 -2.96 13.97
CA CYS A 159 -20.80 -4.17 14.59
C CYS A 159 -21.95 -3.88 15.58
N ARG A 160 -21.90 -2.76 16.31
CA ARG A 160 -22.99 -2.36 17.21
C ARG A 160 -24.26 -1.97 16.44
N ASN A 161 -24.11 -1.30 15.30
CA ASN A 161 -25.25 -0.83 14.50
C ASN A 161 -25.88 -1.96 13.67
N PHE A 162 -25.06 -2.79 13.04
CA PHE A 162 -25.51 -3.84 12.12
C PHE A 162 -25.51 -5.24 12.74
N GLY A 163 -25.03 -5.43 13.97
CA GLY A 163 -24.90 -6.73 14.62
C GLY A 163 -23.65 -7.48 14.17
N LYS A 164 -23.69 -8.83 14.22
CA LYS A 164 -22.57 -9.66 13.76
C LYS A 164 -22.42 -9.62 12.22
N PRO A 165 -21.20 -9.75 11.68
CA PRO A 165 -21.00 -9.93 10.25
C PRO A 165 -21.61 -11.25 9.77
N ASP A 166 -22.07 -11.27 8.51
CA ASP A 166 -22.70 -12.43 7.88
C ASP A 166 -21.70 -13.27 7.10
N LEU A 167 -20.73 -12.64 6.42
CA LEU A 167 -19.69 -13.31 5.65
C LEU A 167 -18.29 -12.82 6.03
N PHE A 168 -17.35 -13.76 6.16
CA PHE A 168 -15.92 -13.49 6.22
C PHE A 168 -15.27 -14.04 4.95
N LEU A 169 -14.73 -13.15 4.12
CA LEU A 169 -14.06 -13.50 2.87
C LEU A 169 -12.58 -13.16 2.97
N THR A 170 -11.74 -14.06 2.45
CA THR A 170 -10.31 -13.84 2.32
C THR A 170 -9.93 -13.86 0.85
N MET A 171 -9.20 -12.83 0.40
CA MET A 171 -8.62 -12.76 -0.94
C MET A 171 -7.10 -12.73 -0.83
N THR A 172 -6.44 -13.73 -1.41
CA THR A 172 -4.97 -13.83 -1.40
C THR A 172 -4.43 -13.51 -2.78
N ALA A 173 -3.39 -12.69 -2.87
CA ALA A 173 -2.72 -12.44 -4.14
C ALA A 173 -2.07 -13.71 -4.71
N ASN A 174 -2.17 -13.87 -6.03
CA ASN A 174 -1.50 -14.94 -6.78
C ASN A 174 -0.44 -14.30 -7.68
N PRO A 175 0.85 -14.72 -7.60
CA PRO A 175 1.90 -14.09 -8.39
C PRO A 175 1.83 -14.50 -9.87
N LYS A 176 1.05 -15.54 -10.21
CA LYS A 176 0.80 -16.04 -11.56
C LYS A 176 -0.43 -15.40 -12.23
N TRP A 177 -0.98 -14.33 -11.67
CA TRP A 177 -2.04 -13.60 -12.37
C TRP A 177 -1.51 -13.05 -13.70
N SER A 178 -2.28 -13.21 -14.78
CA SER A 178 -1.86 -12.81 -16.13
C SER A 178 -1.49 -11.34 -16.20
N GLU A 179 -2.21 -10.47 -15.49
CA GLU A 179 -1.90 -9.04 -15.45
C GLU A 179 -0.52 -8.74 -14.85
N ILE A 180 -0.04 -9.60 -13.93
CA ILE A 180 1.33 -9.50 -13.40
C ILE A 180 2.29 -9.98 -14.49
N GLU A 181 2.10 -11.18 -15.02
CA GLU A 181 3.01 -11.78 -16.02
C GLU A 181 3.14 -10.95 -17.31
N GLU A 182 2.07 -10.28 -17.72
CA GLU A 182 2.05 -9.36 -18.86
C GLU A 182 2.76 -8.05 -18.57
N ALA A 183 2.68 -7.54 -17.33
CA ALA A 183 3.31 -6.29 -16.92
C ALA A 183 4.81 -6.44 -16.59
N LEU A 184 5.30 -7.66 -16.37
CA LEU A 184 6.72 -7.93 -16.15
C LEU A 184 7.53 -7.70 -17.44
N LEU A 185 8.74 -7.16 -17.28
CA LEU A 185 9.65 -6.96 -18.39
C LEU A 185 10.15 -8.33 -18.89
N LYS A 186 9.91 -8.60 -20.18
CA LYS A 186 10.30 -9.84 -20.84
C LYS A 186 11.64 -9.72 -21.56
N GLU A 187 11.97 -8.53 -22.07
CA GLU A 187 13.20 -8.24 -22.80
C GLU A 187 13.81 -6.88 -22.41
N PRO A 188 15.15 -6.73 -22.44
CA PRO A 188 16.13 -7.79 -22.72
C PRO A 188 16.28 -8.74 -21.52
N ALA A 189 16.31 -10.04 -21.76
CA ALA A 189 16.61 -11.02 -20.71
C ALA A 189 18.05 -10.82 -20.20
N VAL A 190 18.22 -10.28 -18.99
CA VAL A 190 19.54 -10.16 -18.37
C VAL A 190 20.06 -11.55 -18.03
N ASN A 191 21.15 -11.98 -18.68
CA ASN A 191 21.73 -13.33 -18.54
C ASN A 191 20.73 -14.46 -18.84
N GLY A 192 19.78 -14.24 -19.76
CA GLY A 192 18.74 -15.22 -20.09
C GLY A 192 17.66 -15.40 -19.02
N LYS A 193 17.63 -14.56 -17.98
CA LYS A 193 16.59 -14.59 -16.94
C LYS A 193 15.53 -13.52 -17.20
N LYS A 194 14.27 -13.97 -17.22
CA LYS A 194 13.09 -13.09 -17.25
C LYS A 194 12.82 -12.52 -15.86
N GLN A 195 12.21 -11.35 -15.82
CA GLN A 195 11.75 -10.76 -14.57
C GLN A 195 10.65 -11.62 -13.94
N THR A 196 10.65 -11.73 -12.61
CA THR A 196 9.62 -12.47 -11.85
C THR A 196 8.76 -11.52 -11.01
N ALA A 197 7.61 -12.01 -10.53
CA ALA A 197 6.75 -11.25 -9.61
C ALA A 197 7.50 -10.81 -8.33
N ALA A 198 8.48 -11.60 -7.88
CA ALA A 198 9.30 -11.26 -6.73
C ALA A 198 10.21 -10.05 -7.01
N ASP A 199 10.67 -9.87 -8.26
CA ASP A 199 11.51 -8.72 -8.64
C ASP A 199 10.70 -7.42 -8.70
N ARG A 200 9.38 -7.50 -8.90
CA ARG A 200 8.45 -6.36 -9.04
C ARG A 200 7.29 -6.41 -8.05
N PRO A 201 7.55 -6.30 -6.74
CA PRO A 201 6.50 -6.29 -5.72
C PRO A 201 5.54 -5.10 -5.87
N ASP A 202 5.99 -4.01 -6.51
CA ASP A 202 5.14 -2.86 -6.84
C ASP A 202 4.04 -3.21 -7.85
N ILE A 203 4.33 -4.07 -8.84
CA ILE A 203 3.31 -4.57 -9.79
C ILE A 203 2.33 -5.47 -9.06
N VAL A 204 2.83 -6.42 -8.26
CA VAL A 204 1.99 -7.33 -7.46
C VAL A 204 1.01 -6.55 -6.60
N ALA A 205 1.48 -5.55 -5.85
CA ALA A 205 0.63 -4.72 -5.00
C ALA A 205 -0.41 -3.93 -5.79
N ARG A 206 -0.05 -3.41 -6.98
CA ARG A 206 -0.98 -2.68 -7.85
C ARG A 206 -2.07 -3.58 -8.42
N VAL A 207 -1.71 -4.76 -8.93
CA VAL A 207 -2.69 -5.72 -9.47
C VAL A 207 -3.60 -6.21 -8.34
N PHE A 208 -3.06 -6.49 -7.15
CA PHE A 208 -3.86 -6.83 -5.98
C PHE A 208 -4.86 -5.73 -5.63
N GLU A 209 -4.45 -4.46 -5.60
CA GLU A 209 -5.36 -3.34 -5.33
C GLU A 209 -6.49 -3.25 -6.37
N LEU A 210 -6.18 -3.45 -7.66
CA LEU A 210 -7.19 -3.46 -8.72
C LEU A 210 -8.19 -4.60 -8.54
N LYS A 211 -7.71 -5.83 -8.31
CA LYS A 211 -8.58 -7.00 -8.09
C LYS A 211 -9.39 -6.87 -6.80
N LYS A 212 -8.80 -6.36 -5.72
CA LYS A 212 -9.50 -6.02 -4.48
C LYS A 212 -10.68 -5.08 -4.76
N ASN A 213 -10.44 -4.02 -5.52
CA ASN A 213 -11.47 -3.04 -5.84
C ASN A 213 -12.58 -3.63 -6.72
N ALA A 214 -12.24 -4.54 -7.64
CA ALA A 214 -13.24 -5.28 -8.40
C ALA A 214 -14.10 -6.17 -7.49
N VAL A 215 -13.50 -6.97 -6.60
CA VAL A 215 -14.23 -7.81 -5.65
C VAL A 215 -15.13 -6.99 -4.72
N VAL A 216 -14.63 -5.89 -4.16
CA VAL A 216 -15.43 -5.01 -3.29
C VAL A 216 -16.58 -4.36 -4.08
N LYS A 217 -16.38 -4.05 -5.36
CA LYS A 217 -17.43 -3.52 -6.22
C LYS A 217 -18.53 -4.56 -6.44
N GLU A 218 -18.19 -5.79 -6.81
CA GLU A 218 -19.17 -6.87 -7.00
C GLU A 218 -19.96 -7.17 -5.72
N ILE A 219 -19.30 -7.18 -4.55
CA ILE A 219 -19.97 -7.33 -3.25
C ILE A 219 -21.00 -6.21 -3.03
N LYS A 220 -20.66 -4.96 -3.35
CA LYS A 220 -21.58 -3.82 -3.24
C LYS A 220 -22.74 -3.89 -4.22
N GLU A 221 -22.50 -4.44 -5.40
CA GLU A 221 -23.50 -4.62 -6.46
C GLU A 221 -24.41 -5.83 -6.22
N GLY A 222 -24.18 -6.58 -5.13
CA GLY A 222 -25.08 -7.61 -4.65
C GLY A 222 -24.66 -9.05 -4.96
N LEU A 223 -23.37 -9.29 -5.25
CA LEU A 223 -22.84 -10.63 -5.56
C LEU A 223 -23.32 -11.73 -4.59
N PHE A 224 -23.35 -11.43 -3.29
CA PHE A 224 -23.81 -12.35 -2.23
C PHE A 224 -25.15 -11.95 -1.60
N GLY A 225 -25.83 -10.96 -2.17
CA GLY A 225 -26.98 -10.28 -1.57
C GLY A 225 -26.68 -8.82 -1.20
N SER A 226 -27.70 -8.13 -0.67
CA SER A 226 -27.62 -6.68 -0.41
C SER A 226 -26.65 -6.36 0.74
N CYS A 227 -25.47 -5.82 0.39
CA CYS A 227 -24.45 -5.36 1.33
C CYS A 227 -24.82 -3.99 1.93
N VAL A 228 -24.94 -3.92 3.26
CA VAL A 228 -25.24 -2.67 4.00
C VAL A 228 -24.01 -2.06 4.66
N ALA A 229 -23.01 -2.89 4.98
CA ALA A 229 -21.71 -2.45 5.48
C ALA A 229 -20.64 -3.49 5.19
N TYR A 230 -19.38 -3.05 5.17
CA TYR A 230 -18.23 -3.96 5.12
C TYR A 230 -17.03 -3.31 5.82
N VAL A 231 -16.15 -4.15 6.36
CA VAL A 231 -14.87 -3.74 6.95
C VAL A 231 -13.81 -4.66 6.38
N HIS A 232 -12.67 -4.11 5.94
CA HIS A 232 -11.57 -4.93 5.46
C HIS A 232 -10.22 -4.51 6.03
N THR A 233 -9.33 -5.48 6.18
CA THR A 233 -7.92 -5.28 6.50
C THR A 233 -7.09 -5.84 5.36
N ILE A 234 -5.93 -5.23 5.11
CA ILE A 234 -4.92 -5.77 4.20
C ILE A 234 -3.70 -6.06 5.05
N GLU A 235 -3.18 -7.26 4.90
CA GLU A 235 -2.03 -7.73 5.64
C GLU A 235 -0.98 -8.25 4.65
N PHE A 236 0.28 -8.10 5.06
CA PHE A 236 1.42 -8.63 4.33
C PHE A 236 2.07 -9.65 5.26
N GLN A 237 1.84 -10.94 4.99
CA GLN A 237 2.57 -11.99 5.72
C GLN A 237 4.07 -11.82 5.47
N LYS A 238 4.91 -12.14 6.47
CA LYS A 238 6.37 -11.85 6.50
C LYS A 238 7.17 -12.26 5.24
N LYS A 239 6.62 -13.16 4.40
CA LYS A 239 7.13 -13.56 3.07
C LYS A 239 6.01 -13.73 2.03
N GLY A 240 4.79 -13.33 2.38
CA GLY A 240 3.59 -13.60 1.61
C GLY A 240 3.20 -12.41 0.74
N LEU A 241 2.48 -12.74 -0.33
CA LEU A 241 1.77 -11.77 -1.15
C LEU A 241 0.66 -11.12 -0.30
N PRO A 242 0.20 -9.91 -0.66
CA PRO A 242 -0.86 -9.25 0.09
C PRO A 242 -2.10 -10.13 0.17
N HIS A 243 -2.74 -10.14 1.34
CA HIS A 243 -4.04 -10.77 1.55
C HIS A 243 -5.00 -9.76 2.17
N MET A 244 -6.26 -9.85 1.76
CA MET A 244 -7.35 -9.06 2.31
C MET A 244 -8.24 -9.98 3.13
N HIS A 245 -8.58 -9.54 4.33
CA HIS A 245 -9.71 -10.07 5.09
C HIS A 245 -10.84 -9.06 5.03
N ILE A 246 -12.04 -9.48 4.63
CA ILE A 246 -13.23 -8.62 4.57
C ILE A 246 -14.38 -9.27 5.33
N LEU A 247 -14.98 -8.47 6.22
CA LEU A 247 -16.23 -8.75 6.90
C LEU A 247 -17.36 -8.02 6.17
N ILE A 248 -18.44 -8.72 5.88
CA ILE A 248 -19.58 -8.21 5.11
C ILE A 248 -20.84 -8.34 5.97
N PHE A 249 -21.66 -7.29 5.96
CA PHE A 249 -22.92 -7.21 6.66
C PHE A 249 -24.05 -7.07 5.63
N PHE A 250 -25.03 -7.96 5.69
CA PHE A 250 -26.17 -7.98 4.78
C PHE A 250 -27.39 -7.27 5.37
N HIS A 251 -28.23 -6.79 4.46
CA HIS A 251 -29.57 -6.33 4.80
C HIS A 251 -30.36 -7.46 5.49
N CYS A 252 -31.30 -7.12 6.39
CA CYS A 252 -32.02 -8.11 7.20
C CYS A 252 -32.75 -9.22 6.41
N TYR A 253 -33.11 -8.92 5.15
CA TYR A 253 -33.76 -9.86 4.22
C TYR A 253 -32.80 -10.83 3.52
N HIS A 254 -31.50 -10.53 3.50
CA HIS A 254 -30.46 -11.35 2.85
C HIS A 254 -29.48 -11.97 3.87
N ARG A 255 -29.82 -11.95 5.16
CA ARG A 255 -28.98 -12.58 6.18
C ARG A 255 -29.01 -14.09 6.04
N ILE A 256 -27.84 -14.70 6.22
CA ILE A 256 -27.65 -16.14 6.27
C ILE A 256 -28.17 -16.65 7.61
N LYS A 257 -29.24 -17.47 7.60
CA LYS A 257 -29.91 -17.96 8.81
C LYS A 257 -29.75 -19.45 9.01
N ASP A 258 -29.65 -20.21 7.93
CA ASP A 258 -29.64 -21.67 7.97
C ASP A 258 -28.67 -22.29 6.94
N ALA A 259 -28.59 -23.63 6.95
CA ALA A 259 -27.70 -24.36 6.06
C ALA A 259 -28.04 -24.20 4.56
N PRO A 260 -29.32 -24.17 4.14
CA PRO A 260 -29.69 -23.81 2.76
C PRO A 260 -29.14 -22.46 2.30
N ASP A 261 -29.24 -21.41 3.13
CA ASP A 261 -28.68 -20.09 2.80
C ASP A 261 -27.16 -20.18 2.55
N VAL A 262 -26.45 -20.91 3.39
CA VAL A 262 -24.99 -21.16 3.22
C VAL A 262 -24.73 -21.87 1.89
N GLY A 263 -25.49 -22.93 1.58
CA GLY A 263 -25.35 -23.71 0.35
C GLY A 263 -25.64 -22.91 -0.93
N SER A 264 -26.43 -21.84 -0.82
CA SER A 264 -26.70 -20.93 -1.95
C SER A 264 -25.52 -20.02 -2.30
N ILE A 265 -24.65 -19.74 -1.31
CA ILE A 265 -23.50 -18.83 -1.44
C ILE A 265 -22.20 -19.60 -1.66
N VAL A 266 -22.04 -20.74 -0.96
CA VAL A 266 -20.83 -21.55 -0.97
C VAL A 266 -21.15 -22.95 -1.45
N SER A 267 -20.52 -23.35 -2.55
CA SER A 267 -20.55 -24.73 -3.05
C SER A 267 -19.13 -25.25 -3.22
N ALA A 268 -18.91 -26.49 -2.80
CA ALA A 268 -17.67 -27.23 -3.02
C ALA A 268 -17.79 -28.23 -4.19
N GLN A 269 -18.87 -28.14 -4.98
CA GLN A 269 -19.07 -29.01 -6.14
C GLN A 269 -18.22 -28.55 -7.32
N ILE A 270 -17.61 -29.50 -8.01
CA ILE A 270 -16.94 -29.24 -9.28
C ILE A 270 -18.04 -28.87 -10.31
N PRO A 271 -17.97 -27.69 -10.94
CA PRO A 271 -18.89 -27.27 -11.99
C PRO A 271 -18.93 -28.30 -13.10
N ASP A 272 -20.10 -28.55 -13.67
CA ASP A 272 -20.20 -29.51 -14.77
C ASP A 272 -19.50 -28.95 -16.03
N PRO A 273 -18.61 -29.73 -16.68
CA PRO A 273 -17.78 -29.24 -17.78
C PRO A 273 -18.57 -28.91 -19.05
N VAL A 274 -19.81 -29.36 -19.17
CA VAL A 274 -20.69 -29.11 -20.33
C VAL A 274 -21.57 -27.89 -20.08
N THR A 275 -22.18 -27.80 -18.90
CA THR A 275 -23.12 -26.71 -18.55
C THR A 275 -22.43 -25.47 -18.01
N GLN A 276 -21.27 -25.61 -17.37
CA GLN A 276 -20.50 -24.54 -16.76
C GLN A 276 -19.01 -24.62 -17.15
N PRO A 277 -18.68 -24.63 -18.47
CA PRO A 277 -17.32 -24.88 -18.96
C PRO A 277 -16.31 -23.85 -18.46
N GLN A 278 -16.72 -22.58 -18.29
CA GLN A 278 -15.83 -21.51 -17.82
C GLN A 278 -15.43 -21.70 -16.35
N LEU A 279 -16.38 -22.03 -15.47
CA LEU A 279 -16.11 -22.29 -14.05
C LEU A 279 -15.25 -23.56 -13.89
N TYR A 280 -15.53 -24.59 -14.69
CA TYR A 280 -14.73 -25.81 -14.71
C TYR A 280 -13.28 -25.53 -15.15
N GLN A 281 -13.06 -24.73 -16.20
CA GLN A 281 -11.72 -24.34 -16.63
C GLN A 281 -10.96 -23.56 -15.55
N VAL A 282 -11.63 -22.65 -14.85
CA VAL A 282 -11.01 -21.89 -13.75
C VAL A 282 -10.53 -22.83 -12.64
N LEU A 283 -11.33 -23.83 -12.25
CA LEU A 283 -10.94 -24.78 -11.21
C LEU A 283 -9.88 -25.79 -11.68
N ALA A 284 -9.95 -26.25 -12.94
CA ALA A 284 -8.92 -27.11 -13.51
C ALA A 284 -7.53 -26.45 -13.52
N LEU A 285 -7.47 -25.13 -13.64
CA LEU A 285 -6.22 -24.36 -13.54
C LEU A 285 -5.64 -24.29 -12.11
N PHE A 286 -6.44 -24.53 -11.07
CA PHE A 286 -5.97 -24.57 -9.68
C PHE A 286 -5.41 -25.94 -9.28
N GLU A 287 -5.83 -27.03 -9.94
CA GLU A 287 -5.38 -28.40 -9.66
C GLU A 287 -4.12 -28.82 -10.44
N SER A 288 -3.56 -27.95 -11.29
CA SER A 288 -2.34 -28.19 -12.10
C SER A 288 -1.15 -27.33 -11.68
#